data_AF-A0A2E5S2K6-F1
#
_entry.id   AF-A0A2E5S2K6-F1
#
_cell.length_a   1.000
_cell.length_b   1.000
_cell.length_c   1.000
_cell.angle_alpha   90.00
_cell.angle_beta   90.00
_cell.angle_gamma   90.00
#
_symmetry.space_group_name_H-M   'P 1'
#
loop_
_entity.id
_entity.type
_entity.pdbx_description
1 polymer ?
#
loop_
_entity_poly.entity_id
_entity_poly.type
_entity_poly.pdbx_seq_one_letter_code
_entity_poly.pdbx_strand_id
1 'polypeptide(L)'
;MKEGTKMSSASSSTAIVDAESALEEKVQPEEVQPEELTMEQLEQVFDVLSEITDRISLMNSIYESNLEQAFDDLKQFSHTVRQWSADQIPQEIRRFYLSHLTFHREIIADIIAEARSLLMEERREYLKTLVKYHKDYCSWLDTMEKALSRS
;
A
#
# COMPACT_ATOMS: atom_id res chain seq x y z
N MET A 1 24.42 22.72 -78.10
CA MET A 1 24.31 21.33 -78.61
C MET A 1 25.45 20.51 -78.01
N LYS A 2 25.11 19.36 -77.39
CA LYS A 2 25.92 18.16 -77.08
C LYS A 2 27.12 18.33 -76.13
N GLU A 3 27.01 17.85 -74.89
CA GLU A 3 27.25 16.45 -74.41
C GLU A 3 28.74 16.14 -74.24
N GLY A 4 29.10 15.63 -73.06
CA GLY A 4 30.45 15.11 -72.79
C GLY A 4 30.73 14.79 -71.32
N THR A 5 30.04 13.80 -70.76
CA THR A 5 30.37 13.15 -69.48
C THR A 5 31.64 12.29 -69.61
N LYS A 6 32.61 12.38 -68.68
CA LYS A 6 33.21 11.25 -67.92
C LYS A 6 34.38 11.64 -66.98
N MET A 7 34.16 11.29 -65.70
CA MET A 7 34.98 10.56 -64.73
C MET A 7 36.29 11.07 -64.09
N SER A 8 36.29 10.88 -62.75
CA SER A 8 37.41 10.54 -61.82
C SER A 8 38.32 11.68 -61.35
N SER A 9 38.71 11.84 -60.08
CA SER A 9 38.55 11.04 -58.84
C SER A 9 39.07 11.84 -57.63
N ALA A 10 38.51 11.56 -56.45
CA ALA A 10 39.05 11.69 -55.09
C ALA A 10 39.57 13.06 -54.57
N SER A 11 38.94 13.59 -53.51
CA SER A 11 39.38 13.35 -52.12
C SER A 11 38.60 14.18 -51.09
N SER A 12 38.31 13.51 -49.97
CA SER A 12 37.70 13.97 -48.72
C SER A 12 38.24 15.30 -48.16
N SER A 13 37.35 16.16 -47.65
CA SER A 13 36.98 16.20 -46.21
C SER A 13 36.08 17.39 -45.92
N THR A 14 35.00 17.11 -45.20
CA THR A 14 33.93 18.02 -44.78
C THR A 14 34.06 18.30 -43.29
N ALA A 15 33.62 19.51 -42.89
CA ALA A 15 33.09 19.87 -41.57
C ALA A 15 34.13 19.95 -40.42
N ILE A 16 34.01 20.78 -39.39
CA ILE A 16 32.85 21.48 -38.80
C ILE A 16 33.37 22.54 -37.81
N VAL A 17 32.57 23.57 -37.65
CA VAL A 17 32.71 24.71 -36.74
C VAL A 17 32.10 24.42 -35.36
N ASP A 18 32.79 24.97 -34.35
CA ASP A 18 32.30 25.66 -33.15
C ASP A 18 31.58 24.96 -31.98
N ALA A 19 32.13 25.33 -30.80
CA ALA A 19 31.46 25.66 -29.53
C ALA A 19 30.93 24.52 -28.63
N GLU A 20 31.81 24.00 -27.77
CA GLU A 20 31.44 23.40 -26.48
C GLU A 20 31.65 24.40 -25.34
N SER A 21 30.56 24.81 -24.68
CA SER A 21 30.54 25.11 -23.24
C SER A 21 29.07 25.21 -22.80
N ALA A 22 28.44 24.07 -22.57
CA ALA A 22 27.19 23.98 -21.85
C ALA A 22 27.51 23.51 -20.42
N LEU A 23 27.25 24.40 -19.47
CA LEU A 23 27.34 24.13 -18.03
C LEU A 23 26.26 23.10 -17.68
N GLU A 24 26.68 21.88 -17.31
CA GLU A 24 25.80 20.87 -16.73
C GLU A 24 25.44 21.27 -15.29
N GLU A 25 24.26 21.87 -15.14
CA GLU A 25 23.60 22.05 -13.85
C GLU A 25 23.22 20.66 -13.32
N LYS A 26 23.97 20.17 -12.32
CA LYS A 26 23.65 18.96 -11.58
C LYS A 26 22.37 19.19 -10.77
N VAL A 27 21.23 18.80 -11.34
CA VAL A 27 19.97 18.64 -10.61
C VAL A 27 20.22 17.55 -9.56
N GLN A 28 20.35 17.96 -8.31
CA GLN A 28 20.31 17.03 -7.18
C GLN A 28 18.90 16.42 -7.16
N PRO A 29 18.74 15.10 -6.99
CA PRO A 29 17.42 14.53 -6.79
C PRO A 29 16.87 15.13 -5.51
N GLU A 30 15.80 15.91 -5.64
CA GLU A 30 15.00 16.38 -4.52
C GLU A 30 14.59 15.13 -3.73
N GLU A 31 15.07 15.00 -2.48
CA GLU A 31 14.55 14.00 -1.56
C GLU A 31 13.07 14.33 -1.36
N VAL A 32 12.22 13.66 -2.13
CA VAL A 32 10.77 13.72 -1.94
C VAL A 32 10.51 13.16 -0.55
N GLN A 33 10.37 14.05 0.43
CA GLN A 33 9.93 13.63 1.75
C GLN A 33 8.58 12.96 1.58
N PRO A 34 8.40 11.75 2.11
CA PRO A 34 7.15 11.05 1.95
C PRO A 34 6.06 11.86 2.65
N GLU A 35 4.95 12.12 1.95
CA GLU A 35 3.83 12.90 2.48
C GLU A 35 3.41 12.29 3.84
N GLU A 36 3.53 13.09 4.90
CA GLU A 36 3.17 12.68 6.26
C GLU A 36 1.66 12.45 6.34
N LEU A 37 1.25 11.40 7.05
CA LEU A 37 -0.15 11.13 7.31
C LEU A 37 -0.77 12.20 8.20
N THR A 38 -1.95 12.67 7.82
CA THR A 38 -2.73 13.58 8.67
C THR A 38 -3.70 12.81 9.56
N MET A 39 -4.12 13.44 10.66
CA MET A 39 -5.16 12.89 11.54
C MET A 39 -6.46 12.62 10.79
N GLU A 40 -6.89 13.54 9.92
CA GLU A 40 -8.12 13.41 9.14
C GLU A 40 -8.08 12.20 8.19
N GLN A 41 -6.93 11.97 7.54
CA GLN A 41 -6.73 10.78 6.70
C GLN A 41 -6.82 9.49 7.51
N LEU A 42 -6.26 9.46 8.73
CA LEU A 42 -6.36 8.30 9.61
C LEU A 42 -7.79 8.04 10.06
N GLU A 43 -8.54 9.08 10.44
CA GLU A 43 -9.94 8.96 10.84
C GLU A 43 -10.77 8.34 9.70
N GLN A 44 -10.66 8.88 8.48
CA GLN A 44 -11.37 8.33 7.32
C GLN A 44 -11.03 6.86 7.05
N VAL A 45 -9.75 6.49 7.18
CA VAL A 45 -9.31 5.10 6.96
C VAL A 45 -9.85 4.17 8.04
N PHE A 46 -9.95 4.62 9.29
CA PHE A 46 -10.47 3.80 10.39
C PHE A 46 -12.00 3.73 10.46
N ASP A 47 -12.70 4.73 9.93
CA ASP A 47 -14.15 4.65 9.70
C ASP A 47 -14.45 3.51 8.70
N VAL A 48 -13.71 3.47 7.59
CA VAL A 48 -13.82 2.38 6.60
C VAL A 48 -13.46 1.03 7.22
N LEU A 49 -12.43 0.96 8.07
CA LEU A 49 -12.07 -0.28 8.78
C LEU A 49 -13.21 -0.80 9.66
N SER A 50 -13.88 0.11 10.36
CA SER A 50 -14.99 -0.24 11.25
C SER A 50 -16.15 -0.83 10.45
N GLU A 51 -16.53 -0.20 9.34
CA GLU A 51 -17.57 -0.72 8.44
C GLU A 51 -17.21 -2.11 7.87
N ILE A 52 -15.96 -2.29 7.43
CA ILE A 52 -15.48 -3.59 6.94
C ILE A 52 -15.61 -4.64 8.04
N THR A 53 -15.19 -4.32 9.25
CA THR A 53 -15.19 -5.25 10.38
C THR A 53 -16.61 -5.65 10.79
N ASP A 54 -17.54 -4.69 10.80
CA ASP A 54 -18.96 -4.96 11.03
C ASP A 54 -19.52 -5.91 9.97
N ARG A 55 -19.19 -5.72 8.69
CA ARG A 55 -19.61 -6.62 7.61
C ARG A 55 -18.99 -8.02 7.74
N ILE A 56 -17.74 -8.12 8.17
CA ILE A 56 -17.07 -9.41 8.44
C ILE A 56 -17.74 -10.14 9.60
N SER A 57 -18.20 -9.41 10.63
CA SER A 57 -18.90 -10.01 11.77
C SER A 57 -20.17 -10.77 11.37
N LEU A 58 -20.81 -10.40 10.26
CA LEU A 58 -21.97 -11.10 9.70
C LEU A 58 -21.67 -12.54 9.28
N MET A 59 -20.40 -12.95 9.23
CA MET A 59 -20.02 -14.36 9.06
C MET A 59 -20.56 -15.24 10.20
N ASN A 60 -20.77 -14.66 11.38
CA ASN A 60 -21.32 -15.33 12.56
C ASN A 60 -22.85 -15.31 12.59
N SER A 61 -23.47 -14.81 11.52
CA SER A 61 -24.92 -14.71 11.41
C SER A 61 -25.48 -15.69 10.39
N ILE A 62 -26.71 -16.14 10.65
CA ILE A 62 -27.52 -16.93 9.72
C ILE A 62 -28.06 -16.10 8.55
N TYR A 63 -27.97 -14.78 8.61
CA TYR A 63 -28.47 -13.89 7.56
C TYR A 63 -27.56 -13.94 6.32
N GLU A 64 -28.17 -13.72 5.16
CA GLU A 64 -27.44 -13.55 3.92
C GLU A 64 -26.54 -12.32 4.00
N SER A 65 -25.29 -12.47 3.59
CA SER A 65 -24.26 -11.46 3.71
C SER A 65 -23.25 -11.59 2.58
N ASN A 66 -22.85 -10.45 2.01
CA ASN A 66 -21.84 -10.39 0.96
C ASN A 66 -20.43 -10.45 1.59
N LEU A 67 -20.08 -11.64 2.11
CA LEU A 67 -18.79 -11.88 2.75
C LEU A 67 -17.64 -11.83 1.74
N GLU A 68 -17.85 -12.25 0.49
CA GLU A 68 -16.82 -12.19 -0.54
C GLU A 68 -16.30 -10.76 -0.71
N GLN A 69 -17.21 -9.79 -0.91
CA GLN A 69 -16.83 -8.39 -1.01
C GLN A 69 -16.21 -7.88 0.31
N ALA A 70 -16.76 -8.25 1.47
CA ALA A 70 -16.21 -7.78 2.76
C ALA A 70 -14.76 -8.25 2.97
N PHE A 71 -14.43 -9.49 2.58
CA PHE A 71 -13.06 -10.01 2.67
C PHE A 71 -12.12 -9.38 1.64
N ASP A 72 -12.61 -9.01 0.46
CA ASP A 72 -11.81 -8.28 -0.52
C ASP A 72 -11.52 -6.85 -0.06
N ASP A 73 -12.51 -6.17 0.52
CA ASP A 73 -12.34 -4.85 1.14
C ASP A 73 -11.34 -4.92 2.30
N LEU A 74 -11.40 -5.96 3.14
CA LEU A 74 -10.44 -6.21 4.22
C LEU A 74 -9.00 -6.39 3.72
N LYS A 75 -8.82 -7.11 2.60
CA LYS A 75 -7.50 -7.26 1.96
C LYS A 75 -7.00 -5.93 1.42
N GLN A 76 -7.86 -5.16 0.77
CA GLN A 76 -7.51 -3.84 0.23
C GLN A 76 -7.12 -2.88 1.34
N PHE A 77 -7.91 -2.79 2.41
CA PHE A 77 -7.58 -2.01 3.60
C PHE A 77 -6.20 -2.40 4.14
N SER A 78 -5.97 -3.71 4.33
CA SER A 78 -4.69 -4.16 4.88
C SER A 78 -3.53 -3.86 3.94
N HIS A 79 -3.73 -3.92 2.63
CA HIS A 79 -2.71 -3.52 1.67
C HIS A 79 -2.38 -2.03 1.79
N THR A 80 -3.39 -1.16 1.84
CA THR A 80 -3.21 0.29 1.99
C THR A 80 -2.44 0.65 3.26
N VAL A 81 -2.87 0.15 4.42
CA VAL A 81 -2.22 0.50 5.69
C VAL A 81 -0.79 -0.05 5.78
N ARG A 82 -0.51 -1.20 5.15
CA ARG A 82 0.85 -1.77 5.10
C ARG A 82 1.81 -0.99 4.21
N GLN A 83 1.33 -0.11 3.33
CA GLN A 83 2.18 0.75 2.52
C GLN A 83 2.77 1.92 3.32
N TRP A 84 2.16 2.28 4.44
CA TRP A 84 2.65 3.35 5.29
C TRP A 84 3.88 2.92 6.08
N SER A 85 4.97 3.68 5.93
CA SER A 85 6.18 3.48 6.71
C SER A 85 6.05 4.14 8.09
N ALA A 86 6.87 3.69 9.05
CA ALA A 86 6.92 4.30 10.37
C ALA A 86 7.32 5.79 10.32
N ASP A 87 8.12 6.17 9.33
CA ASP A 87 8.61 7.53 9.13
C ASP A 87 7.51 8.47 8.61
N GLN A 88 6.48 7.93 7.96
CA GLN A 88 5.32 8.69 7.48
C GLN A 88 4.28 9.00 8.57
N ILE A 89 4.46 8.49 9.79
CA ILE A 89 3.49 8.60 10.87
C ILE A 89 4.01 9.57 11.93
N PRO A 90 3.51 10.83 11.95
CA PRO A 90 3.88 11.84 12.93
C PRO A 90 3.70 11.37 14.37
N GLN A 91 4.63 11.76 15.25
CA GLN A 91 4.70 11.27 16.62
C GLN A 91 3.40 11.52 17.40
N GLU A 92 2.75 12.64 17.15
CA GLU A 92 1.50 13.07 17.78
C GLU A 92 0.31 12.16 17.46
N ILE A 93 0.29 11.52 16.29
CA ILE A 93 -0.81 10.63 15.87
C ILE A 93 -0.49 9.14 16.03
N ARG A 94 0.77 8.77 16.30
CA ARG A 94 1.19 7.36 16.47
C ARG A 94 0.35 6.59 17.47
N ARG A 95 0.01 7.21 18.60
CA ARG A 95 -0.82 6.57 19.63
C ARG A 95 -2.23 6.29 19.12
N PHE A 96 -2.82 7.24 18.40
CA PHE A 96 -4.14 7.08 17.79
C PHE A 96 -4.13 5.96 16.75
N TYR A 97 -3.13 5.99 15.86
CA TYR A 97 -2.88 4.97 14.85
C TYR A 97 -2.77 3.56 15.45
N LEU A 98 -1.86 3.35 16.40
CA LEU A 98 -1.67 2.05 17.03
C LEU A 98 -2.89 1.57 17.81
N SER A 99 -3.63 2.48 18.46
CA SER A 99 -4.85 2.14 19.18
C SER A 99 -5.91 1.52 18.27
N HIS A 100 -6.12 2.09 17.07
CA HIS A 100 -7.12 1.59 16.14
C HIS A 100 -6.72 0.24 15.52
N LEU A 101 -5.46 0.09 15.14
CA LEU A 101 -4.96 -1.18 14.62
C LEU A 101 -5.00 -2.31 15.67
N THR A 102 -4.67 -1.96 16.92
CA THR A 102 -4.79 -2.89 18.04
C THR A 102 -6.24 -3.27 18.28
N PHE A 103 -7.15 -2.29 18.29
CA PHE A 103 -8.57 -2.55 18.45
C PHE A 103 -9.10 -3.50 17.35
N HIS A 104 -8.74 -3.25 16.10
CA HIS A 104 -9.08 -4.13 14.97
C HIS A 104 -8.59 -5.57 15.18
N ARG A 105 -7.33 -5.74 15.63
CA ARG A 105 -6.77 -7.06 15.97
C ARG A 105 -7.68 -7.80 16.96
N GLU A 106 -8.06 -7.15 18.06
CA GLU A 106 -8.89 -7.76 19.09
C GLU A 106 -10.29 -8.11 18.58
N ILE A 107 -10.95 -7.20 17.84
CA ILE A 107 -12.29 -7.46 17.29
C ILE A 107 -12.26 -8.66 16.32
N ILE A 108 -11.25 -8.75 15.47
CA ILE A 108 -11.11 -9.90 14.56
C ILE A 108 -10.88 -11.20 15.34
N ALA A 109 -10.13 -11.15 16.45
CA ALA A 109 -9.95 -12.31 17.32
C ALA A 109 -11.28 -12.76 17.94
N ASP A 110 -12.13 -11.83 18.39
CA ASP A 110 -13.46 -12.10 18.94
C ASP A 110 -14.39 -12.72 17.88
N ILE A 111 -14.43 -12.14 16.67
CA ILE A 111 -15.22 -12.69 15.54
C ILE A 111 -14.79 -14.13 15.26
N ILE A 112 -13.48 -14.43 15.23
CA ILE A 112 -12.96 -15.78 15.01
C ILE A 112 -13.38 -16.73 16.15
N ALA A 113 -13.31 -16.28 17.41
CA ALA A 113 -13.66 -17.09 18.56
C ALA A 113 -15.15 -17.46 18.54
N GLU A 114 -16.02 -16.50 18.25
CA GLU A 114 -17.45 -16.72 18.08
C GLU A 114 -17.74 -17.66 16.90
N ALA A 115 -17.13 -17.42 15.73
CA ALA A 115 -17.30 -18.28 14.54
C ALA A 115 -16.98 -19.75 14.83
N ARG A 116 -15.92 -20.01 15.60
CA ARG A 116 -15.52 -21.36 16.03
C ARG A 116 -16.52 -22.01 16.97
N SER A 117 -17.29 -21.22 17.71
CA SER A 117 -18.36 -21.73 18.59
C SER A 117 -19.63 -22.09 17.82
N LEU A 118 -19.94 -21.34 16.75
CA LEU A 118 -21.15 -21.53 15.94
C LEU A 118 -21.06 -22.71 14.97
N LEU A 119 -19.85 -23.03 14.51
CA LEU A 119 -19.58 -24.20 13.66
C LEU A 119 -20.42 -24.26 12.36
N MET A 120 -20.71 -23.10 11.76
CA MET A 120 -21.44 -23.00 10.49
C MET A 120 -20.56 -23.51 9.32
N GLU A 121 -20.94 -24.64 8.73
CA GLU A 121 -20.13 -25.32 7.71
C GLU A 121 -20.01 -24.46 6.44
N GLU A 122 -21.07 -23.77 6.03
CA GLU A 122 -21.06 -22.93 4.83
C GLU A 122 -20.11 -21.73 4.95
N ARG A 123 -19.73 -21.35 6.17
CA ARG A 123 -18.85 -20.21 6.46
C ARG A 123 -17.40 -20.65 6.77
N ARG A 124 -17.10 -21.96 6.72
CA ARG A 124 -15.80 -22.52 7.11
C ARG A 124 -14.62 -21.94 6.32
N GLU A 125 -14.77 -21.73 5.01
CA GLU A 125 -13.69 -21.18 4.17
C GLU A 125 -13.40 -19.70 4.48
N TYR A 126 -14.44 -18.91 4.78
CA TYR A 126 -14.27 -17.53 5.25
C TYR A 126 -13.57 -17.50 6.61
N LEU A 127 -13.94 -18.38 7.54
CA LEU A 127 -13.27 -18.48 8.84
C LEU A 127 -11.78 -18.83 8.70
N LYS A 128 -11.44 -19.80 7.84
CA LYS A 128 -10.02 -20.13 7.56
C LYS A 128 -9.26 -18.93 7.02
N THR A 129 -9.88 -18.18 6.11
CA THR A 129 -9.31 -16.96 5.53
C THR A 129 -9.09 -15.89 6.60
N LEU A 130 -10.06 -15.70 7.50
CA LEU A 130 -9.98 -14.72 8.59
C LEU A 130 -8.89 -15.08 9.60
N VAL A 131 -8.76 -16.36 9.94
CA VAL A 131 -7.69 -16.86 10.83
C VAL A 131 -6.31 -16.60 10.23
N LYS A 132 -6.14 -16.85 8.92
CA LYS A 132 -4.88 -16.57 8.22
C LYS A 132 -4.59 -15.07 8.22
N TYR A 133 -5.58 -14.26 7.83
CA TYR A 133 -5.48 -12.80 7.86
C TYR A 133 -5.06 -12.29 9.24
N HIS A 134 -5.74 -12.72 10.31
CA HIS A 134 -5.47 -12.28 11.68
C HIS A 134 -4.03 -12.59 12.10
N LYS A 135 -3.53 -13.79 11.79
CA LYS A 135 -2.13 -14.17 12.07
C LYS A 135 -1.14 -13.27 11.32
N ASP A 136 -1.36 -13.08 10.02
CA ASP A 136 -0.48 -12.28 9.16
C ASP A 136 -0.55 -10.79 9.53
N TYR A 137 -1.68 -10.33 10.05
CA TYR A 137 -1.89 -8.97 10.55
C TYR A 137 -1.19 -8.75 11.90
N CYS A 138 -1.33 -9.67 12.87
CA CYS A 138 -0.63 -9.60 14.15
C CYS A 138 0.89 -9.49 13.97
N SER A 139 1.47 -10.37 13.14
CA SER A 139 2.91 -10.35 12.88
C SER A 139 3.39 -9.02 12.26
N TRP A 140 2.57 -8.41 11.42
CA TRP A 140 2.88 -7.11 10.83
C TRP A 140 2.74 -5.99 11.86
N LEU A 141 1.67 -5.98 12.65
CA LEU A 141 1.41 -4.97 13.68
C LEU A 141 2.53 -4.97 14.72
N ASP A 142 2.97 -6.14 15.20
CA ASP A 142 4.11 -6.26 16.12
C ASP A 142 5.41 -5.67 15.55
N THR A 143 5.59 -5.75 14.22
CA THR A 143 6.74 -5.17 13.53
C THR A 143 6.61 -3.65 13.44
N MET A 144 5.41 -3.16 13.14
CA MET A 144 5.10 -1.73 13.07
C MET A 144 5.22 -1.05 14.44
N GLU A 145 4.69 -1.65 15.50
CA GLU A 145 4.83 -1.16 16.88
C GLU A 145 6.30 -0.99 17.27
N LYS A 146 7.14 -1.99 16.96
CA LYS A 146 8.59 -1.92 17.22
C LYS A 146 9.25 -0.82 16.41
N ALA A 147 8.86 -0.61 15.16
CA ALA A 147 9.41 0.46 14.33
C ALA A 147 9.06 1.84 14.89
N LEU A 148 7.79 2.06 15.24
CA LEU A 148 7.29 3.31 15.81
C LEU A 148 7.82 3.64 17.21
N SER A 149 8.27 2.62 17.96
CA SER A 149 8.93 2.80 19.26
C SER A 149 10.41 3.23 19.17
N ARG A 150 11.04 3.06 17.99
CA ARG A 150 12.48 3.32 17.76
C ARG A 150 12.73 4.63 17.01
N SER A 151 11.77 5.03 16.17
CA SER A 151 11.69 6.33 15.48
C SER A 151 11.28 7.41 16.47
#